data_AF-A0A8W8KJA6-F1
#
_entry.id   AF-A0A8W8KJA6-F1
#
_cell.length_a   1.000
_cell.length_b   1.000
_cell.length_c   1.000
_cell.angle_alpha   90.00
_cell.angle_beta   90.00
_cell.angle_gamma   90.00
#
_symmetry.space_group_name_H-M   'P 1'
#
loop_
_entity.id
_entity.type
_entity.pdbx_description
1 polymer ?
#
loop_
_entity_poly.entity_id
_entity_poly.type
_entity_poly.pdbx_seq_one_letter_code
_entity_poly.pdbx_strand_id
1 'polypeptide(L)'
;SVVSIGEAVLPVLNKNRNRVHLYDKDKQAWMLESDISGKYLAFKLYYTDVSHVPRKCTRLVSFDLAVLSIDLERPTIKASNGPFSRYYVQEDLDEGFKMHTNIPVRELQNPRCEFLSADDQKVTVHIHWIDSHLLTTPTYHSLDDVSRLHKHQMMREILALQSENYALEKQLYSYQKSIARTHSRGQSESEDYPPDRNHYHR
;
A
#
# COMPACT_ATOMS: atom_id res chain seq x y z
N SER A 1 2.34 18.41 -0.35
CA SER A 1 1.64 18.27 0.94
C SER A 1 2.58 18.77 2.02
N VAL A 2 2.15 19.71 2.87
CA VAL A 2 2.95 20.14 4.04
C VAL A 2 2.76 19.06 5.11
N VAL A 3 3.84 18.42 5.53
CA VAL A 3 3.80 17.46 6.65
C VAL A 3 3.39 18.22 7.90
N SER A 4 2.30 17.80 8.54
CA SER A 4 1.87 18.38 9.81
C SER A 4 2.48 17.56 10.94
N ILE A 5 3.01 18.23 11.96
CA ILE A 5 3.60 17.57 13.12
C ILE A 5 2.69 17.80 14.32
N GLY A 6 2.27 16.71 14.96
CA GLY A 6 1.69 16.73 16.30
C GLY A 6 2.78 16.45 17.33
N GLU A 7 2.97 17.34 18.29
CA GLU A 7 3.90 17.13 19.39
C GLU A 7 3.16 16.63 20.63
N ALA A 8 3.74 15.61 21.28
CA ALA A 8 3.22 14.98 22.48
C ALA A 8 4.34 14.85 23.51
N VAL A 9 4.12 15.38 24.71
CA VAL A 9 5.06 15.28 25.83
C VAL A 9 4.42 14.47 26.94
N LEU A 10 5.01 13.32 27.29
CA LEU A 10 4.42 12.39 28.25
C LEU A 10 5.44 11.71 29.19
N PRO A 11 5.09 11.51 30.47
CA PRO A 11 5.95 10.83 31.44
C PRO A 11 5.90 9.31 31.26
N VAL A 12 6.82 8.76 30.48
CA VAL A 12 6.78 7.34 30.06
C VAL A 12 6.99 6.34 31.19
N LEU A 13 7.63 6.76 32.29
CA LEU A 13 7.86 5.93 33.47
C LEU A 13 6.66 5.92 34.44
N ASN A 14 5.75 6.89 34.33
CA ASN A 14 4.58 7.00 35.20
C ASN A 14 3.35 6.37 34.55
N LYS A 15 3.09 5.09 34.85
CA LYS A 15 1.97 4.33 34.28
C LYS A 15 0.58 4.96 34.49
N ASN A 16 0.39 5.81 35.49
CA ASN A 16 -0.89 6.46 35.74
C ASN A 16 -1.08 7.75 34.92
N ARG A 17 0.00 8.26 34.31
CA ARG A 17 0.02 9.53 33.56
C ARG A 17 0.71 9.37 32.21
N ASN A 18 0.83 8.15 31.71
CA ASN A 18 1.52 7.77 30.48
C ASN A 18 0.71 8.08 29.21
N ARG A 19 -0.32 8.92 29.29
CA ARG A 19 -1.26 9.25 28.21
C ARG A 19 -1.32 10.75 28.01
N VAL A 20 -1.42 11.17 26.76
CA VAL A 20 -1.57 12.56 26.38
C VAL A 20 -2.48 12.69 25.16
N HIS A 21 -3.35 13.70 25.17
CA HIS A 21 -4.17 14.05 24.02
C HIS A 21 -3.41 14.97 23.08
N LEU A 22 -3.65 14.79 21.79
CA LEU A 22 -3.10 15.65 20.74
C LEU A 22 -4.08 15.74 19.57
N TYR A 23 -3.86 16.72 18.71
CA TYR A 23 -4.71 16.97 17.55
C TYR A 23 -3.87 16.98 16.28
N ASP A 24 -4.45 16.49 15.18
CA ASP A 24 -3.87 16.68 13.86
C ASP A 24 -4.27 18.04 13.24
N LYS A 25 -3.78 18.30 12.03
CA LYS A 25 -4.09 19.54 11.27
C LYS A 25 -5.59 19.73 11.01
N ASP A 26 -6.35 18.65 10.93
CA ASP A 26 -7.79 18.65 10.67
C ASP A 26 -8.60 18.68 11.98
N LYS A 27 -7.91 19.00 13.09
CA LYS A 27 -8.44 19.08 14.46
C LYS A 27 -9.10 17.79 14.93
N GLN A 28 -8.70 16.66 14.35
CA GLN A 28 -9.13 15.35 14.83
C GLN A 28 -8.42 15.05 16.14
N ALA A 29 -9.16 14.54 17.12
CA ALA A 29 -8.63 14.21 18.42
C ALA A 29 -7.96 12.83 18.40
N TRP A 30 -6.76 12.78 18.99
CA TRP A 30 -5.96 11.58 19.17
C TRP A 30 -5.52 11.47 20.63
N MET A 31 -5.15 10.26 21.04
CA MET A 31 -4.49 10.02 22.32
C MET A 31 -3.28 9.13 22.10
N LEU A 32 -2.12 9.54 22.62
CA LEU A 32 -0.90 8.76 22.63
C LEU A 32 -0.67 8.18 24.03
N GLU A 33 -0.40 6.90 24.10
CA GLU A 33 -0.06 6.18 25.33
C GLU A 33 1.33 5.56 25.19
N SER A 34 2.21 5.72 26.18
CA SER A 34 3.48 4.98 26.20
C SER A 34 3.34 3.64 26.91
N ASP A 35 3.97 2.60 26.37
CA ASP A 35 3.99 1.25 26.91
C ASP A 35 5.44 0.79 27.14
N ILE A 36 5.75 0.49 28.40
CA ILE A 36 7.06 0.01 28.87
C ILE A 36 6.99 -1.44 29.39
N SER A 37 5.90 -2.17 29.11
CA SER A 37 5.74 -3.57 29.55
C SER A 37 6.71 -4.54 28.85
N GLY A 38 7.20 -4.16 27.67
CA GLY A 38 8.13 -4.95 26.87
C GLY A 38 9.60 -4.60 27.10
N LYS A 39 10.47 -5.15 26.24
CA LYS A 39 11.92 -4.88 26.26
C LYS A 39 12.27 -3.48 25.72
N TYR A 40 11.47 -2.98 24.78
CA TYR A 40 11.67 -1.70 24.12
C TYR A 40 10.46 -0.80 24.37
N LEU A 41 10.70 0.52 24.41
CA LEU A 41 9.65 1.53 24.52
C LEU A 41 8.72 1.40 23.31
N ALA A 42 7.44 1.26 23.59
CA ALA A 42 6.39 1.25 22.59
C ALA A 42 5.42 2.40 22.85
N PHE A 43 4.66 2.74 21.84
CA PHE A 43 3.56 3.70 21.94
C PHE A 43 2.31 3.09 21.34
N LYS A 44 1.15 3.52 21.84
CA LYS A 44 -0.14 3.17 21.30
C LYS A 44 -0.91 4.44 20.99
N LEU A 45 -1.26 4.61 19.72
CA LEU A 45 -2.00 5.77 19.23
C LEU A 45 -3.46 5.39 19.04
N TYR A 46 -4.34 6.16 19.65
CA TYR A 46 -5.80 5.99 19.57
C TYR A 46 -6.42 7.15 18.82
N TYR A 47 -7.31 6.85 17.88
CA TYR A 47 -8.17 7.84 17.25
C TYR A 47 -9.40 8.07 18.12
N THR A 48 -9.41 9.12 18.93
CA THR A 48 -10.47 9.33 19.92
C THR A 48 -11.78 9.84 19.30
N ASP A 49 -11.70 10.40 18.09
CA ASP A 49 -12.88 10.80 17.31
C ASP A 49 -13.38 9.71 16.35
N VAL A 50 -13.03 8.43 16.57
CA VAL A 50 -13.47 7.32 15.69
C VAL A 50 -15.00 7.24 15.56
N SER A 51 -15.75 7.57 16.61
CA SER A 51 -17.21 7.61 16.60
C SER A 51 -17.78 8.76 15.76
N HIS A 52 -16.95 9.77 15.45
CA HIS A 52 -17.31 10.89 14.59
C HIS A 52 -17.00 10.64 13.11
N VAL A 53 -16.41 9.48 12.75
CA VAL A 53 -16.25 9.10 11.34
C VAL A 53 -17.64 9.01 10.69
N PRO A 54 -17.87 9.71 9.57
CA PRO A 54 -19.16 9.66 8.89
C PRO A 54 -19.57 8.24 8.50
N ARG A 55 -20.86 7.93 8.68
CA ARG A 55 -21.45 6.65 8.23
C ARG A 55 -21.21 6.44 6.75
N LYS A 56 -20.95 5.17 6.38
CA LYS A 56 -20.67 4.76 4.99
C LYS A 56 -19.39 5.39 4.40
N CYS A 57 -18.52 5.94 5.24
CA CYS A 57 -17.21 6.40 4.83
C CYS A 57 -16.13 5.68 5.62
N THR A 58 -14.92 5.67 5.07
CA THR A 58 -13.71 5.22 5.75
C THR A 58 -12.72 6.36 5.79
N ARG A 59 -12.14 6.65 6.95
CA ARG A 59 -11.01 7.56 7.06
C ARG A 59 -9.71 6.79 6.93
N LEU A 60 -8.92 7.10 5.90
CA LEU A 60 -7.52 6.67 5.80
C LEU A 60 -6.66 7.69 6.54
N VAL A 61 -5.81 7.22 7.44
CA VAL A 61 -4.78 8.04 8.10
C VAL A 61 -3.42 7.36 7.92
N SER A 62 -2.44 8.12 7.44
CA SER A 62 -1.04 7.69 7.34
C SER A 62 -0.16 8.59 8.18
N PHE A 63 0.73 8.00 8.97
CA PHE A 63 1.58 8.74 9.90
C PHE A 63 2.90 8.02 10.20
N ASP A 64 3.88 8.76 10.70
CA ASP A 64 5.13 8.25 11.28
C ASP A 64 5.27 8.77 12.71
N LEU A 65 6.09 8.10 13.53
CA LEU A 65 6.35 8.50 14.92
C LEU A 65 7.85 8.60 15.16
N ALA A 66 8.28 9.69 15.79
CA ALA A 66 9.67 9.90 16.18
C ALA A 66 9.77 10.35 17.64
N VAL A 67 10.71 9.75 18.37
CA VAL A 67 11.10 10.18 19.72
C VAL A 67 12.26 11.16 19.59
N LEU A 68 12.13 12.32 20.22
CA LEU A 68 13.16 13.34 20.21
C LEU A 68 14.19 13.09 21.31
N SER A 69 15.45 13.37 20.97
CA SER A 69 16.53 13.57 21.93
C SER A 69 16.40 14.97 22.55
N ILE A 70 16.79 15.10 23.82
CA ILE A 70 16.95 16.41 24.48
C ILE A 70 18.10 17.18 23.83
N ASP A 71 19.15 16.46 23.44
CA ASP A 71 20.24 17.00 22.62
C ASP A 71 19.75 17.12 21.17
N LEU A 72 19.45 18.36 20.77
CA LEU A 72 18.90 18.69 19.45
C LEU A 72 19.86 18.40 18.29
N GLU A 73 21.15 18.21 18.57
CA GLU A 73 22.12 17.82 17.54
C GLU A 73 22.07 16.31 17.23
N ARG A 74 21.41 15.52 18.09
CA ARG A 74 21.27 14.08 17.89
C ARG A 74 20.06 13.72 17.04
N PRO A 75 20.18 12.65 16.23
CA PRO A 75 19.08 12.19 15.41
C PRO A 75 17.92 11.67 16.26
N THR A 76 16.71 12.01 15.84
CA THR A 76 15.46 11.48 16.40
C THR A 76 15.35 9.97 16.14
N ILE A 77 14.78 9.23 17.10
CA ILE A 77 14.55 7.80 16.94
C ILE A 77 13.16 7.56 16.39
N LYS A 78 13.09 7.03 15.16
CA LYS A 78 11.81 6.67 14.53
C LYS A 78 11.25 5.36 15.08
N ALA A 79 9.94 5.23 15.03
CA ALA A 79 9.27 3.96 15.24
C ALA A 79 9.68 2.95 14.15
N SER A 80 9.86 1.71 14.55
CA SER A 80 10.18 0.59 13.66
C SER A 80 9.00 0.28 12.74
N ASN A 81 9.29 -0.02 11.48
CA ASN A 81 8.31 -0.40 10.45
C ASN A 81 7.31 0.70 10.04
N GLY A 82 7.62 1.96 10.36
CA GLY A 82 6.93 3.11 9.79
C GLY A 82 7.33 3.36 8.31
N PRO A 83 6.58 4.21 7.59
CA PRO A 83 5.35 4.86 8.02
C PRO A 83 4.18 3.86 8.13
N PHE A 84 3.18 4.23 8.93
CA PHE A 84 1.99 3.43 9.18
C PHE A 84 0.80 4.00 8.43
N SER A 85 -0.12 3.13 7.99
CA SER A 85 -1.40 3.51 7.40
C SER A 85 -2.51 2.71 8.05
N ARG A 86 -3.61 3.38 8.41
CA ARG A 86 -4.78 2.73 9.02
C ARG A 86 -6.07 3.28 8.43
N TYR A 87 -7.06 2.39 8.37
CA TYR A 87 -8.42 2.69 7.94
C TYR A 87 -9.33 2.67 9.17
N TYR A 88 -10.11 3.73 9.34
CA TYR A 88 -11.07 3.88 10.42
C TYR A 88 -12.48 4.00 9.85
N VAL A 89 -13.40 3.21 10.38
CA VAL A 89 -14.85 3.37 10.16
C VAL A 89 -15.49 3.87 11.45
N GLN A 90 -16.78 4.19 11.41
CA GLN A 90 -17.48 4.59 12.62
C GLN A 90 -17.56 3.42 13.60
N GLU A 91 -16.90 3.56 14.75
CA GLU A 91 -16.89 2.59 15.85
C GLU A 91 -17.08 3.33 17.18
N ASP A 92 -17.48 2.60 18.23
CA ASP A 92 -17.65 3.20 19.56
C ASP A 92 -16.32 3.56 20.21
N LEU A 93 -15.28 2.76 19.96
CA LEU A 93 -13.96 2.91 20.56
C LEU A 93 -12.88 2.34 19.63
N ASP A 94 -11.76 3.05 19.48
CA ASP A 94 -10.57 2.54 18.81
C ASP A 94 -9.76 1.68 19.79
N GLU A 95 -9.42 0.46 19.39
CA GLU A 95 -8.54 -0.40 20.16
C GLU A 95 -7.11 0.12 20.23
N GLY A 96 -6.72 1.08 19.38
CA GLY A 96 -5.43 1.75 19.32
C GLY A 96 -4.36 0.96 18.55
N PHE A 97 -3.45 1.68 17.90
CA PHE A 97 -2.39 1.12 17.07
C PHE A 97 -1.05 1.13 17.80
N LYS A 98 -0.46 -0.05 18.02
CA LYS A 98 0.81 -0.20 18.74
C LYS A 98 2.01 -0.08 17.80
N MET A 99 2.91 0.83 18.14
CA MET A 99 4.18 1.10 17.46
C MET A 99 5.34 0.80 18.40
N HIS A 100 6.42 0.24 17.88
CA HIS A 100 7.60 -0.10 18.67
C HIS A 100 8.75 0.82 18.27
N THR A 101 9.57 1.22 19.24
CA THR A 101 10.88 1.85 18.97
C THR A 101 12.00 0.85 19.22
N ASN A 102 13.24 1.23 18.91
CA ASN A 102 14.43 0.50 19.31
C ASN A 102 15.04 0.99 20.63
N ILE A 103 14.38 1.92 21.35
CA ILE A 103 14.85 2.44 22.64
C ILE A 103 14.61 1.37 23.71
N PRO A 104 15.65 0.81 24.34
CA PRO A 104 15.49 -0.17 25.41
C PRO A 104 14.86 0.47 26.64
N VAL A 105 13.89 -0.19 27.28
CA VAL A 105 13.24 0.34 28.51
C VAL A 105 14.26 0.57 29.64
N ARG A 106 15.30 -0.28 29.73
CA ARG A 106 16.41 -0.11 30.69
C ARG A 106 17.17 1.21 30.52
N GLU A 107 17.20 1.77 29.31
CA GLU A 107 17.88 3.03 29.04
C GLU A 107 17.10 4.21 29.63
N LEU A 108 15.78 4.12 29.67
CA LEU A 108 14.91 5.10 30.32
C LEU A 108 15.10 5.15 31.85
N GLN A 109 15.71 4.13 32.45
CA GLN A 109 16.05 4.13 33.88
C GLN A 109 17.41 4.78 34.16
N ASN A 110 18.18 5.11 33.11
CA ASN A 110 19.46 5.75 33.26
C ASN A 110 19.27 7.24 33.59
N PRO A 111 19.88 7.77 34.66
CA PRO A 111 19.84 9.20 34.97
C PRO A 111 20.39 10.10 33.86
N ARG A 112 21.19 9.55 32.94
CA ARG A 112 21.73 10.23 31.75
C ARG A 112 20.99 9.83 30.47
N CYS A 113 19.74 9.39 30.56
CA CYS A 113 18.94 9.06 29.39
C CYS A 113 18.72 10.30 28.53
N GLU A 114 19.09 10.21 27.26
CA GLU A 114 19.07 11.34 26.32
C GLU A 114 17.67 11.69 25.83
N PHE A 115 16.67 10.85 26.14
CA PHE A 115 15.27 11.02 25.74
C PHE A 115 14.38 11.57 26.87
N LEU A 116 14.89 11.64 28.10
CA LEU A 116 14.13 12.06 29.28
C LEU A 116 14.56 13.45 29.76
N SER A 117 13.68 14.42 29.61
CA SER A 117 13.85 15.76 30.18
C SER A 117 14.29 15.70 31.64
N ALA A 118 15.36 16.43 31.99
CA ALA A 118 15.99 16.37 33.30
C ALA A 118 15.02 16.75 34.43
N ASP A 119 14.15 17.73 34.17
CA ASP A 119 13.31 18.35 35.18
C ASP A 119 12.07 17.51 35.51
N ASP A 120 11.46 16.89 34.50
CA ASP A 120 10.14 16.26 34.62
C ASP A 120 10.07 14.80 34.14
N GLN A 121 11.21 14.24 33.71
CA GLN A 121 11.34 12.85 33.26
C GLN A 121 10.29 12.48 32.19
N LYS A 122 10.00 13.44 31.30
CA LYS A 122 9.11 13.25 30.15
C LYS A 122 9.89 13.04 28.88
N VAL A 123 9.26 12.30 27.96
CA VAL A 123 9.73 12.10 26.59
C VAL A 123 8.90 13.00 25.67
N THR A 124 9.57 13.65 24.72
CA THR A 124 8.90 14.36 23.62
C THR A 124 8.82 13.46 22.39
N VAL A 125 7.62 13.34 21.86
CA VAL A 125 7.30 12.50 20.71
C VAL A 125 6.66 13.37 19.64
N HIS A 126 7.13 13.23 18.41
CA HIS A 126 6.54 13.82 17.22
C HIS A 126 5.77 12.77 16.43
N ILE A 127 4.52 13.08 16.11
CA ILE A 127 3.71 12.33 15.16
C ILE A 127 3.67 13.13 13.86
N HIS A 128 4.20 12.53 12.79
CA HIS A 128 4.24 13.15 11.48
C HIS A 128 3.01 12.68 10.71
N TRP A 129 2.01 13.54 10.57
CA TRP A 129 0.81 13.25 9.81
C TRP A 129 1.10 13.40 8.32
N ILE A 130 1.05 12.28 7.59
CA ILE A 130 1.37 12.20 6.17
C ILE A 130 0.09 12.46 5.37
N ASP A 131 -0.92 11.61 5.56
CA ASP A 131 -2.20 11.68 4.86
C ASP A 131 -3.38 11.50 5.84
N SER A 132 -4.47 12.21 5.58
CA SER A 132 -5.75 12.05 6.28
C SER A 132 -6.86 12.32 5.25
N HIS A 133 -7.55 11.25 4.83
CA HIS A 133 -8.53 11.31 3.75
C HIS A 133 -9.81 10.60 4.14
N LEU A 134 -10.96 11.19 3.78
CA LEU A 134 -12.25 10.54 3.89
C LEU A 134 -12.62 9.90 2.54
N LEU A 135 -12.80 8.59 2.55
CA LEU A 135 -13.16 7.77 1.39
C LEU A 135 -14.65 7.44 1.44
N THR A 136 -15.31 7.46 0.29
CA THR A 136 -16.78 7.30 0.15
C THR A 136 -17.29 5.86 0.30
N THR A 137 -16.42 4.89 0.57
CA THR A 137 -16.77 3.48 0.70
C THR A 137 -16.29 2.95 2.06
N PRO A 138 -17.20 2.45 2.93
CA PRO A 138 -16.86 2.06 4.30
C PRO A 138 -16.07 0.75 4.37
N THR A 139 -16.17 -0.09 3.35
CA THR A 139 -15.44 -1.36 3.25
C THR A 139 -14.08 -1.17 2.59
N TYR A 140 -13.64 0.06 2.33
CA TYR A 140 -12.34 0.27 1.68
C TYR A 140 -11.20 -0.04 2.64
N HIS A 141 -10.35 -0.99 2.27
CA HIS A 141 -9.13 -1.30 3.01
C HIS A 141 -7.97 -1.69 2.07
N SER A 142 -6.81 -1.99 2.64
CA SER A 142 -5.58 -2.28 1.88
C SER A 142 -5.70 -3.40 0.85
N LEU A 143 -6.61 -4.37 1.04
CA LEU A 143 -6.83 -5.43 0.05
C LEU A 143 -7.61 -4.94 -1.17
N ASP A 144 -8.37 -3.85 -1.06
CA ASP A 144 -9.03 -3.24 -2.22
C ASP A 144 -8.00 -2.56 -3.13
N ASP A 145 -6.95 -1.94 -2.57
CA ASP A 145 -5.84 -1.39 -3.35
C ASP A 145 -5.12 -2.49 -4.14
N VAL A 146 -4.78 -3.59 -3.47
CA VAL A 146 -4.14 -4.76 -4.08
C VAL A 146 -5.05 -5.39 -5.13
N SER A 147 -6.33 -5.57 -4.81
CA SER A 147 -7.32 -6.15 -5.72
C SER A 147 -7.53 -5.28 -6.95
N ARG A 148 -7.57 -3.96 -6.81
CA ARG A 148 -7.66 -3.01 -7.92
C ARG A 148 -6.44 -3.12 -8.83
N LEU A 149 -5.23 -3.17 -8.25
CA LEU A 149 -3.99 -3.31 -9.01
C LEU A 149 -3.96 -4.64 -9.77
N HIS A 150 -4.26 -5.76 -9.11
CA HIS A 150 -4.30 -7.07 -9.75
C HIS A 150 -5.36 -7.15 -10.86
N LYS A 151 -6.56 -6.60 -10.64
CA LYS A 151 -7.59 -6.52 -11.69
C LYS A 151 -7.11 -5.71 -12.89
N HIS A 152 -6.43 -4.58 -12.65
CA HIS A 152 -5.89 -3.76 -13.72
C HIS A 152 -4.79 -4.49 -14.51
N GLN A 153 -3.84 -5.14 -13.82
CA GLN A 153 -2.79 -5.94 -14.44
C GLN A 153 -3.37 -7.08 -15.28
N MET A 154 -4.27 -7.86 -14.71
CA MET A 154 -4.93 -8.98 -15.38
C MET A 154 -5.70 -8.52 -16.63
N MET A 155 -6.42 -7.40 -16.54
CA MET A 155 -7.14 -6.85 -17.68
C MET A 155 -6.19 -6.41 -18.82
N ARG A 156 -5.03 -5.84 -18.47
CA ARG A 156 -3.99 -5.52 -19.48
C ARG A 156 -3.45 -6.78 -20.15
N GLU A 157 -3.19 -7.83 -19.39
CA GLU A 157 -2.72 -9.12 -19.95
C GLU A 157 -3.77 -9.75 -20.86
N ILE A 158 -5.05 -9.78 -20.46
CA ILE A 158 -6.15 -10.28 -21.29
C ILE A 158 -6.21 -9.52 -22.63
N LEU A 159 -6.13 -8.18 -22.59
CA LEU A 159 -6.15 -7.37 -23.81
C LEU A 159 -4.93 -7.63 -24.71
N ALA A 160 -3.75 -7.79 -24.12
CA ALA A 160 -2.54 -8.13 -24.87
C ALA A 160 -2.69 -9.51 -25.56
N LEU A 161 -3.15 -10.52 -24.81
CA LEU A 161 -3.39 -11.87 -25.34
C LEU A 161 -4.46 -11.89 -26.44
N GLN A 162 -5.54 -11.13 -26.28
CA GLN A 162 -6.57 -10.99 -27.32
C GLN A 162 -6.01 -10.35 -28.60
N SER A 163 -5.15 -9.34 -28.47
CA SER A 163 -4.51 -8.70 -29.62
C SER A 163 -3.55 -9.64 -30.35
N GLU A 164 -2.82 -10.47 -29.61
CA GLU A 164 -1.91 -11.46 -30.17
C GLU A 164 -2.68 -12.59 -30.87
N ASN A 165 -3.73 -13.13 -30.24
CA ASN A 165 -4.60 -14.13 -30.86
C ASN A 165 -5.21 -13.62 -32.16
N TYR A 166 -5.72 -12.39 -32.17
CA TYR A 166 -6.26 -11.78 -33.39
C TYR A 166 -5.20 -11.66 -34.51
N ALA A 167 -3.97 -11.28 -34.15
CA ALA A 167 -2.87 -11.20 -35.11
C ALA A 167 -2.50 -12.60 -35.67
N LEU A 168 -2.45 -13.61 -34.80
CA LEU A 168 -2.17 -15.00 -35.18
C LEU A 168 -3.27 -15.58 -36.07
N GLU A 169 -4.54 -15.35 -35.75
CA GLU A 169 -5.68 -15.76 -36.59
C GLU A 169 -5.59 -15.15 -37.99
N LYS A 170 -5.23 -13.87 -38.08
CA LYS A 170 -5.03 -13.18 -39.36
C LYS A 170 -3.86 -13.76 -40.17
N GLN A 171 -2.77 -14.14 -39.49
CA GLN A 171 -1.64 -14.82 -40.14
C GLN A 171 -2.04 -16.21 -40.64
N LEU A 172 -2.72 -17.02 -39.81
CA LEU A 172 -3.22 -18.34 -40.17
C LEU A 172 -4.13 -18.28 -41.39
N TYR A 173 -5.10 -17.36 -41.41
CA TYR A 173 -5.98 -17.15 -42.56
C TYR A 173 -5.19 -16.79 -43.83
N SER A 174 -4.18 -15.93 -43.69
CA SER A 174 -3.31 -15.53 -44.81
C SER A 174 -2.51 -16.71 -45.37
N TYR A 175 -1.97 -17.57 -44.49
CA TYR A 175 -1.27 -18.80 -44.87
C TYR A 175 -2.20 -19.82 -45.54
N GLN A 176 -3.41 -20.04 -45.00
CA GLN A 176 -4.39 -20.92 -45.62
C GLN A 176 -4.78 -20.43 -47.03
N LYS A 177 -4.98 -19.13 -47.19
CA LYS A 177 -5.27 -18.51 -48.48
C LYS A 177 -4.11 -18.64 -49.47
N SER A 178 -2.86 -18.52 -49.02
CA SER A 178 -1.70 -18.70 -49.91
C SER A 178 -1.55 -20.17 -50.33
N ILE A 179 -1.71 -21.13 -49.42
CA ILE A 179 -1.68 -22.58 -49.71
C ILE A 179 -2.77 -22.93 -50.73
N ALA A 180 -4.01 -22.48 -50.53
CA ALA A 180 -5.12 -22.74 -51.45
C ALA A 180 -4.83 -22.20 -52.87
N ARG A 181 -4.24 -21.00 -52.98
CA ARG A 181 -3.83 -20.42 -54.27
C ARG A 181 -2.74 -21.22 -54.95
N THR A 182 -1.74 -21.70 -54.20
CA THR A 182 -0.67 -22.54 -54.73
C THR A 182 -1.20 -23.88 -55.22
N HIS A 183 -2.13 -24.50 -54.46
CA HIS A 183 -2.79 -25.75 -54.89
C HIS A 183 -3.66 -25.58 -56.13
N SER A 184 -4.40 -24.47 -56.25
CA SER A 184 -5.19 -24.19 -57.46
C SER A 184 -4.33 -23.95 -58.71
N ARG A 185 -3.07 -23.51 -58.56
CA ARG A 185 -2.13 -23.36 -59.67
C ARG A 185 -1.50 -24.68 -60.11
N GLY A 186 -1.30 -25.61 -59.17
CA GLY A 186 -0.73 -26.94 -59.46
C GLY A 186 -1.68 -27.90 -60.17
N GLN A 187 -3.00 -27.67 -60.12
CA GLN A 187 -3.99 -28.48 -60.87
C GLN A 187 -4.17 -28.07 -62.33
N SER A 188 -3.70 -26.89 -62.73
CA SER A 188 -3.80 -26.40 -64.12
C SER A 188 -2.62 -26.80 -65.03
N GLU A 189 -1.64 -27.57 -64.54
CA GLU A 189 -0.45 -27.99 -65.31
C GLU A 189 -0.37 -29.50 -65.58
N SER A 190 -1.43 -30.29 -65.31
CA SER A 190 -1.38 -31.75 -65.46
C SER A 190 -2.53 -32.35 -66.28
N GLU A 191 -2.77 -31.88 -67.50
CA GLU A 191 -3.48 -32.63 -68.53
C GLU A 191 -2.91 -32.30 -69.91
N ASP A 192 -1.83 -32.98 -70.30
CA ASP A 192 -1.43 -33.10 -71.71
C ASP A 192 -0.97 -34.55 -71.95
N TYR A 193 -1.96 -35.45 -72.07
CA TYR A 193 -1.74 -36.81 -72.56
C TYR A 193 -1.70 -36.77 -74.09
N PRO A 194 -0.65 -37.33 -74.75
CA PRO A 194 -0.57 -37.30 -76.20
C PRO A 194 -1.58 -38.29 -76.81
N PRO A 195 -2.31 -37.94 -77.89
CA PRO A 195 -3.20 -38.88 -78.53
C PRO A 195 -2.41 -39.89 -79.38
N ASP A 196 -2.81 -41.15 -79.21
CA ASP A 196 -2.34 -42.36 -79.88
C ASP A 196 -2.42 -42.21 -81.42
N ARG A 197 -1.32 -42.51 -82.12
CA ARG A 197 -1.24 -42.47 -83.59
C ARG A 197 -1.24 -43.89 -84.15
N ASN A 198 -2.37 -44.30 -84.71
CA ASN A 198 -2.57 -45.36 -85.72
C ASN A 198 -3.98 -45.13 -86.31
N HIS A 199 -4.30 -45.16 -87.61
CA HIS A 199 -3.60 -45.63 -88.80
C HIS A 199 -4.42 -45.19 -90.07
N TYR A 200 -3.72 -45.00 -91.21
CA TYR A 200 -4.13 -45.07 -92.64
C TYR A 200 -4.97 -43.95 -93.32
N HIS A 201 -4.37 -43.28 -94.33
CA HIS A 201 -4.58 -43.62 -95.76
C HIS A 201 -3.76 -42.70 -96.69
N ARG A 202 -2.83 -43.27 -97.47
CA ARG A 202 -2.92 -43.34 -98.93
C ARG A 202 -2.00 -44.42 -99.47
#